data_AF-A0A957FQ32-F1
#
_entry.id   AF-A0A957FQ32-F1
#
_cell.length_a   1.000
_cell.length_b   1.000
_cell.length_c   1.000
_cell.angle_alpha   90.00
_cell.angle_beta   90.00
_cell.angle_gamma   90.00
#
_symmetry.space_group_name_H-M   'P 1'
#
loop_
_entity.id
_entity.type
_entity.pdbx_description
1 polymer ?
#
loop_
_entity_poly.entity_id
_entity_poly.type
_entity_poly.pdbx_seq_one_letter_code
_entity_poly.pdbx_strand_id
1 'polypeptide(L)'
;MKIGRKQSKQWVTPNRLWLLGLLLVFAAGVMVGQRGLWLVLVDSWSDVTAVWQTGQNEVDLPTLIIDMPFENYNTILAQRETALTTAVFIAAESDFQSADIRLGDQTIPVRLRLQQGTAVHLGDDDKWNFDIRTRDNALLLGMQRFSLIDPADNNWQNEWAFLETLRQEDILATRYQFVRLVF
;
A
#
# COMPACT_ATOMS: atom_id res chain seq x y z
N MET A 1 82.81 -27.12 37.86
CA MET A 1 82.05 -26.05 38.55
C MET A 1 82.11 -24.78 37.70
N LYS A 2 81.06 -24.48 36.93
CA LYS A 2 80.84 -23.17 36.27
C LYS A 2 79.35 -22.85 36.33
N ILE A 3 79.08 -21.66 36.84
CA ILE A 3 77.83 -21.16 37.42
C ILE A 3 76.91 -20.66 36.30
N GLY A 4 75.60 -20.86 36.50
CA GLY A 4 74.56 -20.66 35.49
C GLY A 4 74.39 -19.23 34.97
N ARG A 5 74.00 -19.13 33.69
CA ARG A 5 73.50 -17.91 33.06
C ARG A 5 72.03 -17.71 33.43
N LYS A 6 71.71 -16.62 34.12
CA LYS A 6 70.34 -16.09 34.22
C LYS A 6 69.89 -15.62 32.84
N GLN A 7 68.80 -16.20 32.32
CA GLN A 7 68.08 -15.60 31.19
C GLN A 7 67.35 -14.35 31.69
N SER A 8 67.69 -13.19 31.12
CA SER A 8 66.94 -11.95 31.34
C SER A 8 65.60 -12.03 30.62
N LYS A 9 64.52 -11.88 31.37
CA LYS A 9 63.15 -11.82 30.85
C LYS A 9 63.00 -10.51 30.05
N GLN A 10 63.04 -10.59 28.72
CA GLN A 10 62.75 -9.45 27.86
C GLN A 10 61.27 -9.11 27.99
N TRP A 11 60.97 -7.97 28.57
CA TRP A 11 59.63 -7.40 28.56
C TRP A 11 59.34 -6.93 27.14
N VAL A 12 58.48 -7.67 26.43
CA VAL A 12 57.96 -7.23 25.13
C VAL A 12 57.10 -6.00 25.39
N THR A 13 57.62 -4.82 25.08
CA THR A 13 56.84 -3.59 25.12
C THR A 13 55.73 -3.71 24.08
N PRO A 14 54.44 -3.68 24.48
CA PRO A 14 53.36 -3.80 23.51
C PRO A 14 53.48 -2.68 22.48
N ASN A 15 53.43 -3.06 21.21
CA ASN A 15 53.63 -2.15 20.10
C ASN A 15 52.54 -1.06 20.14
N ARG A 16 52.96 0.18 20.46
CA ARG A 16 52.07 1.35 20.63
C ARG A 16 51.19 1.64 19.41
N LEU A 17 51.57 1.10 18.25
CA LEU A 17 50.78 1.11 17.01
C LEU A 17 49.43 0.40 17.15
N TRP A 18 49.33 -0.66 17.95
CA TRP A 18 48.04 -1.34 18.18
C TRP A 18 47.08 -0.51 19.03
N LEU A 19 47.60 0.24 20.01
CA LEU A 19 46.80 1.15 20.82
C LEU A 19 46.28 2.33 19.98
N LEU A 20 47.08 2.84 19.05
CA LEU A 20 46.65 3.86 18.09
C LEU A 20 45.59 3.32 17.12
N GLY A 21 45.73 2.08 16.66
CA GLY A 21 44.72 1.41 15.84
C GLY A 21 43.37 1.28 16.55
N LEU A 22 43.38 0.85 17.82
CA LEU A 22 42.16 0.74 18.64
C LEU A 22 41.52 2.11 18.92
N LEU A 23 42.33 3.15 19.17
CA LEU A 23 41.83 4.52 19.35
C LEU A 23 41.18 5.06 18.08
N LEU A 24 41.72 4.76 16.90
CA LEU A 24 41.12 5.16 15.62
C LEU A 24 39.78 4.45 15.37
N VAL A 25 39.69 3.14 15.66
CA VAL A 25 38.42 2.40 15.56
C VAL A 25 37.38 2.93 16.55
N PHE A 26 37.79 3.22 17.78
CA PHE A 26 36.91 3.80 18.79
C PHE A 26 36.43 5.20 18.41
N ALA A 27 37.34 6.08 17.93
CA ALA A 27 36.99 7.42 17.47
C ALA A 27 36.06 7.39 16.25
N ALA A 28 36.30 6.47 15.30
CA ALA A 28 35.40 6.25 14.17
C ALA A 28 34.02 5.77 14.64
N GLY A 29 33.97 4.81 15.59
CA GLY A 29 32.72 4.34 16.19
C GLY A 29 31.93 5.45 16.89
N VAL A 30 32.60 6.30 17.67
CA VAL A 30 31.98 7.46 18.32
C VAL A 30 31.52 8.50 17.30
N MET A 31 32.29 8.76 16.24
CA MET A 31 31.93 9.70 15.19
C MET A 31 30.71 9.23 14.37
N VAL A 32 30.61 7.92 14.12
CA VAL A 32 29.44 7.29 13.50
C VAL A 32 28.23 7.29 14.46
N GLY A 33 28.46 7.05 15.75
CA GLY A 33 27.40 7.04 16.78
C GLY A 33 26.82 8.44 17.07
N GLN A 34 27.65 9.48 17.12
CA GLN A 34 27.21 10.86 17.39
C GLN A 34 26.43 11.50 16.23
N ARG A 35 26.57 10.97 15.01
CA ARG A 35 25.87 11.46 13.81
C ARG A 35 24.58 10.71 13.49
N GLY A 36 24.15 9.78 14.35
CA GLY A 36 22.96 8.95 14.09
C GLY A 36 23.09 8.02 12.87
N LEU A 37 24.29 7.90 12.30
CA LEU A 37 24.55 7.08 11.10
C LEU A 37 24.29 5.60 11.36
N TRP A 38 24.50 5.13 12.60
CA TRP A 38 24.14 3.78 13.01
C TRP A 38 22.64 3.51 12.92
N LEU A 39 21.78 4.49 13.27
CA LEU A 39 20.33 4.33 13.15
C LEU A 39 19.92 4.28 11.67
N VAL A 40 20.44 5.19 10.84
CA VAL A 40 20.18 5.21 9.39
C VAL A 40 20.63 3.92 8.70
N LEU A 41 21.80 3.39 9.06
CA LEU A 41 22.29 2.12 8.53
C LEU A 41 21.39 0.97 8.97
N VAL A 42 21.07 0.84 10.26
CA VAL A 42 20.22 -0.25 10.76
C VAL A 42 18.82 -0.22 10.14
N ASP A 43 18.19 0.96 10.04
CA ASP A 43 16.89 1.14 9.35
C ASP A 43 16.98 0.69 7.87
N SER A 44 18.04 1.11 7.17
CA SER A 44 18.24 0.75 5.76
C SER A 44 18.42 -0.77 5.58
N TRP A 45 19.05 -1.47 6.52
CA TRP A 45 19.20 -2.93 6.46
C TRP A 45 17.90 -3.67 6.77
N SER A 46 17.05 -3.17 7.67
CA SER A 46 15.72 -3.74 7.91
C SER A 46 14.78 -3.55 6.72
N ASP A 47 14.80 -2.37 6.09
CA ASP A 47 13.98 -2.07 4.90
C ASP A 47 14.33 -2.98 3.73
N VAL A 48 15.62 -3.23 3.51
CA VAL A 48 16.06 -4.14 2.45
C VAL A 48 15.48 -5.53 2.65
N THR A 49 15.59 -6.10 3.86
CA THR A 49 15.01 -7.44 4.12
C THR A 49 13.49 -7.49 3.98
N ALA A 50 12.79 -6.42 4.37
CA ALA A 50 11.34 -6.30 4.19
C ALA A 50 10.95 -6.25 2.71
N VAL A 51 11.70 -5.50 1.89
CA VAL A 51 11.51 -5.40 0.42
C VAL A 51 11.77 -6.73 -0.29
N TRP A 52 12.81 -7.48 0.11
CA TRP A 52 13.08 -8.81 -0.43
C TRP A 52 11.99 -9.84 -0.08
N GLN A 53 11.37 -9.71 1.10
CA GLN A 53 10.26 -10.59 1.52
C GLN A 53 8.94 -10.21 0.83
N THR A 54 8.66 -8.92 0.59
CA THR A 54 7.45 -8.49 -0.13
C THR A 54 7.48 -8.88 -1.60
N GLY A 55 8.66 -8.88 -2.25
CA GLY A 55 8.79 -9.31 -3.65
C GLY A 55 8.58 -10.82 -3.90
N GLN A 56 8.53 -11.64 -2.86
CA GLN A 56 8.30 -13.10 -2.94
C GLN A 56 6.86 -13.50 -2.63
N ASN A 57 6.07 -12.61 -2.02
CA ASN A 57 4.66 -12.86 -1.74
C ASN A 57 3.85 -12.39 -2.94
N GLU A 58 3.20 -13.32 -3.64
CA GLU A 58 2.19 -12.97 -4.63
C GLU A 58 1.09 -12.19 -3.90
N VAL A 59 0.89 -10.92 -4.29
CA VAL A 59 -0.16 -10.08 -3.70
C VAL A 59 -1.50 -10.62 -4.18
N ASP A 60 -2.08 -11.52 -3.38
CA ASP A 60 -3.40 -12.08 -3.65
C ASP A 60 -4.46 -11.04 -3.27
N LEU A 61 -4.91 -10.29 -4.28
CA LEU A 61 -6.01 -9.34 -4.13
C LEU A 61 -7.35 -10.10 -4.18
N PRO A 62 -8.25 -9.84 -3.23
CA PRO A 62 -9.58 -10.43 -3.29
C PRO A 62 -10.28 -9.98 -4.57
N THR A 63 -10.88 -10.94 -5.26
CA THR A 63 -11.60 -10.69 -6.52
C THR A 63 -13.04 -10.31 -6.20
N LEU A 64 -13.45 -9.13 -6.65
CA LEU A 64 -14.81 -8.62 -6.57
C LEU A 64 -15.43 -8.71 -7.95
N ILE A 65 -16.46 -9.55 -8.09
CA ILE A 65 -17.17 -9.78 -9.35
C ILE A 65 -18.50 -9.03 -9.31
N ILE A 66 -18.82 -8.30 -10.37
CA ILE A 66 -20.10 -7.63 -10.56
C ILE A 66 -20.91 -8.41 -11.60
N ASP A 67 -21.97 -9.08 -11.15
CA ASP A 67 -22.91 -9.74 -12.04
C ASP A 67 -24.05 -8.77 -12.38
N MET A 68 -24.14 -8.37 -13.65
CA MET A 68 -25.13 -7.41 -14.13
C MET A 68 -25.89 -7.95 -15.35
N PRO A 69 -27.23 -7.77 -15.42
CA PRO A 69 -27.98 -8.06 -16.65
C PRO A 69 -27.45 -7.23 -17.83
N PHE A 70 -27.41 -7.85 -19.02
CA PHE A 70 -26.89 -7.20 -20.24
C PHE A 70 -27.55 -5.85 -20.55
N GLU A 71 -28.87 -5.73 -20.35
CA GLU A 71 -29.61 -4.47 -20.56
C GLU A 71 -29.16 -3.34 -19.62
N ASN A 72 -28.89 -3.68 -18.36
CA ASN A 72 -28.39 -2.73 -17.37
C ASN A 72 -26.97 -2.28 -17.72
N TYR A 73 -26.12 -3.22 -18.17
CA TYR A 73 -24.76 -2.91 -18.58
C TYR A 73 -24.75 -1.98 -19.81
N ASN A 74 -25.59 -2.24 -20.81
CA ASN A 74 -25.75 -1.35 -21.96
C ASN A 74 -26.21 0.05 -21.57
N THR A 75 -27.02 0.17 -20.52
CA THR A 75 -27.44 1.48 -19.99
C THR A 75 -26.24 2.25 -19.43
N ILE A 76 -25.35 1.59 -18.69
CA ILE A 76 -24.09 2.20 -18.21
C ILE A 76 -23.20 2.63 -19.38
N LEU A 77 -23.09 1.81 -20.43
CA LEU A 77 -22.32 2.17 -21.64
C LEU A 77 -22.86 3.42 -22.34
N ALA A 78 -24.19 3.53 -22.48
CA ALA A 78 -24.82 4.70 -23.09
C ALA A 78 -24.64 5.97 -22.23
N GLN A 79 -24.72 5.84 -20.90
CA GLN A 79 -24.40 6.94 -19.97
C GLN A 79 -22.94 7.39 -20.13
N ARG A 80 -22.00 6.44 -20.24
CA ARG A 80 -20.58 6.73 -20.48
C ARG A 80 -20.34 7.45 -21.80
N GLU A 81 -20.92 6.97 -22.89
CA GLU A 81 -20.79 7.61 -24.21
C GLU A 81 -21.28 9.06 -24.19
N THR A 82 -22.41 9.28 -23.53
CA THR A 82 -22.96 10.63 -23.32
C THR A 82 -21.99 11.49 -22.51
N ALA A 83 -21.48 10.98 -21.39
CA ALA A 83 -20.54 11.69 -20.52
C ALA A 83 -19.23 12.06 -21.22
N LEU A 84 -18.69 11.17 -22.04
CA LEU A 84 -17.49 11.43 -22.85
C LEU A 84 -17.73 12.54 -23.86
N THR A 85 -18.92 12.59 -24.48
CA THR A 85 -19.32 13.64 -25.41
C THR A 85 -19.48 14.99 -24.71
N THR A 86 -20.03 15.01 -23.50
CA THR A 86 -20.24 16.24 -22.70
C THR A 86 -19.04 16.62 -21.83
N ALA A 87 -17.99 15.79 -21.78
CA ALA A 87 -16.83 15.88 -20.89
C ALA A 87 -17.15 15.84 -19.37
N VAL A 88 -18.40 15.56 -19.01
CA VAL A 88 -18.88 15.54 -17.62
C VAL A 88 -20.04 14.56 -17.49
N PHE A 89 -20.03 13.76 -16.41
CA PHE A 89 -21.16 12.96 -15.98
C PHE A 89 -21.88 13.64 -14.81
N ILE A 90 -23.14 14.03 -15.02
CA ILE A 90 -24.00 14.61 -14.00
C ILE A 90 -24.95 13.51 -13.52
N ALA A 91 -24.68 12.97 -12.34
CA ALA A 91 -25.43 11.82 -11.83
C ALA A 91 -26.79 12.22 -11.24
N ALA A 92 -27.80 11.41 -11.55
CA ALA A 92 -29.12 11.40 -10.94
C ALA A 92 -29.35 10.10 -10.14
N GLU A 93 -30.40 10.07 -9.32
CA GLU A 93 -30.80 8.85 -8.62
C GLU A 93 -31.39 7.79 -9.57
N SER A 94 -31.93 8.20 -10.72
CA SER A 94 -32.43 7.31 -11.77
C SER A 94 -31.34 6.54 -12.51
N ASP A 95 -30.07 6.96 -12.40
CA ASP A 95 -28.97 6.37 -13.17
C ASP A 95 -28.50 5.03 -12.58
N PHE A 96 -28.87 4.74 -11.33
CA PHE A 96 -28.53 3.50 -10.65
C PHE A 96 -29.13 2.28 -11.35
N GLN A 97 -28.24 1.37 -11.75
CA GLN A 97 -28.58 0.08 -12.33
C GLN A 97 -28.47 -1.03 -11.29
N SER A 98 -29.34 -2.03 -11.38
CA SER A 98 -29.30 -3.19 -10.46
C SER A 98 -28.24 -4.20 -10.90
N ALA A 99 -27.52 -4.74 -9.93
CA ALA A 99 -26.53 -5.80 -10.10
C ALA A 99 -26.41 -6.60 -8.79
N ASP A 100 -25.62 -7.66 -8.83
CA ASP A 100 -25.17 -8.39 -7.65
C ASP A 100 -23.63 -8.34 -7.57
N ILE A 101 -23.09 -8.24 -6.36
CA ILE A 101 -21.65 -8.33 -6.11
C ILE A 101 -21.34 -9.67 -5.47
N ARG A 102 -20.32 -10.36 -6.00
CA ARG A 102 -19.72 -11.55 -5.40
C ARG A 102 -18.33 -11.24 -4.87
N LEU A 103 -18.08 -11.60 -3.61
CA LEU A 103 -16.78 -11.50 -2.95
C LEU A 103 -16.57 -12.75 -2.09
N GLY A 104 -15.70 -13.65 -2.54
CA GLY A 104 -15.57 -14.99 -1.94
C GLY A 104 -16.90 -15.76 -2.02
N ASP A 105 -17.38 -16.24 -0.87
CA ASP A 105 -18.65 -16.97 -0.76
C ASP A 105 -19.88 -16.05 -0.59
N GLN A 106 -19.66 -14.74 -0.47
CA GLN A 106 -20.74 -13.78 -0.26
C GLN A 106 -21.24 -13.24 -1.60
N THR A 107 -22.56 -13.32 -1.83
CA THR A 107 -23.25 -12.62 -2.92
C THR A 107 -24.27 -11.65 -2.33
N ILE A 108 -24.24 -10.39 -2.74
CA ILE A 108 -25.17 -9.37 -2.25
C ILE A 108 -25.82 -8.56 -3.37
N PRO A 109 -27.10 -8.20 -3.23
CA PRO A 109 -27.76 -7.32 -4.18
C PRO A 109 -27.29 -5.88 -4.01
N VAL A 110 -26.95 -5.22 -5.11
CA VAL A 110 -26.51 -3.83 -5.14
C VAL A 110 -27.24 -3.03 -6.21
N ARG A 111 -27.09 -1.71 -6.13
CA ARG A 111 -27.27 -0.80 -7.25
C ARG A 111 -25.97 -0.04 -7.47
N LEU A 112 -25.57 0.11 -8.72
CA LEU A 112 -24.36 0.84 -9.09
C LEU A 112 -24.61 1.82 -10.23
N ARG A 113 -23.79 2.86 -10.30
CA ARG A 113 -23.76 3.84 -11.38
C ARG A 113 -22.32 4.34 -11.57
N LEU A 114 -22.06 5.03 -12.67
CA LEU A 114 -20.82 5.79 -12.84
C LEU A 114 -20.70 6.88 -11.76
N GLN A 115 -19.49 7.13 -11.28
CA GLN A 115 -19.23 8.21 -10.35
C GLN A 115 -19.40 9.56 -11.07
N GLN A 116 -20.05 10.51 -10.38
CA GLN A 116 -20.22 11.87 -10.90
C GLN A 116 -18.89 12.62 -11.03
N GLY A 117 -18.78 13.49 -12.03
CA GLY A 117 -17.61 14.35 -12.21
C GLY A 117 -17.15 14.45 -13.65
N THR A 118 -15.90 14.85 -13.84
CA THR A 118 -15.29 14.96 -15.17
C THR A 118 -15.16 13.58 -15.82
N ALA A 119 -15.44 13.50 -17.12
CA ALA A 119 -15.38 12.25 -17.87
C ALA A 119 -13.95 11.72 -18.10
N VAL A 120 -12.91 12.38 -17.58
CA VAL A 120 -11.51 11.93 -17.65
C VAL A 120 -11.36 10.53 -17.06
N HIS A 121 -12.08 10.23 -15.98
CA HIS A 121 -12.08 8.92 -15.31
C HIS A 121 -12.97 7.87 -15.99
N LEU A 122 -13.55 8.22 -17.14
CA LEU A 122 -14.37 7.33 -17.96
C LEU A 122 -13.71 7.10 -19.34
N GLY A 123 -12.46 7.54 -19.51
CA GLY A 123 -11.73 7.65 -20.77
C GLY A 123 -11.32 6.32 -21.40
N ASP A 124 -10.22 6.33 -22.16
CA ASP A 124 -9.81 5.22 -23.04
C ASP A 124 -9.42 3.91 -22.32
N ASP A 125 -9.41 3.89 -20.99
CA ASP A 125 -9.16 2.71 -20.19
C ASP A 125 -10.45 1.97 -19.78
N ASP A 126 -10.26 0.71 -19.40
CA ASP A 126 -11.34 -0.16 -18.93
C ASP A 126 -11.64 0.02 -17.43
N LYS A 127 -11.06 1.06 -16.80
CA LYS A 127 -11.13 1.28 -15.34
C LYS A 127 -11.96 2.51 -15.02
N TRP A 128 -13.25 2.29 -14.82
CA TRP A 128 -14.18 3.37 -14.50
C TRP A 128 -14.45 3.44 -13.01
N ASN A 129 -14.77 4.65 -12.56
CA ASN A 129 -15.15 4.90 -11.18
C ASN A 129 -16.66 4.68 -10.99
N PHE A 130 -17.05 3.95 -9.95
CA PHE A 130 -18.42 3.57 -9.68
C PHE A 130 -18.86 3.94 -8.27
N ASP A 131 -20.10 4.44 -8.14
CA ASP A 131 -20.79 4.56 -6.87
C ASP A 131 -21.67 3.33 -6.64
N ILE A 132 -21.52 2.67 -5.48
CA ILE A 132 -22.23 1.45 -5.16
C ILE A 132 -23.06 1.61 -3.87
N ARG A 133 -24.30 1.12 -3.93
CA ARG A 133 -25.21 1.06 -2.79
C ARG A 133 -25.76 -0.35 -2.64
N THR A 134 -25.62 -0.94 -1.47
CA THR A 134 -26.22 -2.24 -1.19
C THR A 134 -27.76 -2.14 -1.10
N ARG A 135 -28.43 -3.25 -1.35
CA ARG A 135 -29.88 -3.41 -1.17
C ARG A 135 -30.17 -4.35 -0.01
N ASP A 136 -31.42 -4.38 0.43
CA ASP A 136 -31.95 -5.34 1.41
C ASP A 136 -31.18 -5.38 2.75
N ASN A 137 -30.68 -4.22 3.19
CA ASN A 137 -29.82 -4.08 4.37
C ASN A 137 -28.55 -4.95 4.36
N ALA A 138 -28.17 -5.51 3.21
CA ALA A 138 -26.94 -6.25 3.05
C ALA A 138 -25.73 -5.35 3.29
N LEU A 139 -24.65 -5.94 3.78
CA LEU A 139 -23.39 -5.25 4.04
C LEU A 139 -22.28 -5.94 3.25
N LEU A 140 -21.47 -5.16 2.53
CA LEU A 140 -20.20 -5.61 2.00
C LEU A 140 -19.09 -5.07 2.91
N LEU A 141 -18.29 -5.94 3.53
CA LEU A 141 -17.20 -5.50 4.42
C LEU A 141 -17.67 -4.49 5.49
N GLY A 142 -18.90 -4.67 5.99
CA GLY A 142 -19.52 -3.76 6.96
C GLY A 142 -19.97 -2.40 6.41
N MET A 143 -20.15 -2.27 5.09
CA MET A 143 -20.54 -1.04 4.40
C MET A 143 -21.83 -1.22 3.60
N GLN A 144 -22.67 -0.17 3.59
CA GLN A 144 -23.86 -0.07 2.71
C GLN A 144 -23.62 0.80 1.47
N ARG A 145 -22.62 1.68 1.54
CA ARG A 145 -22.28 2.63 0.49
C ARG A 145 -20.77 2.72 0.40
N PHE A 146 -20.25 2.61 -0.82
CA PHE A 146 -18.83 2.68 -1.11
C PHE A 146 -18.64 3.01 -2.59
N SER A 147 -17.43 3.41 -2.95
CA SER A 147 -17.05 3.68 -4.35
C SER A 147 -15.93 2.73 -4.76
N LEU A 148 -15.96 2.29 -6.01
CA LEU A 148 -14.84 1.60 -6.65
C LEU A 148 -14.14 2.63 -7.53
N ILE A 149 -12.86 2.90 -7.25
CA ILE A 149 -12.10 3.96 -7.89
C ILE A 149 -10.79 3.37 -8.41
N ASP A 150 -10.33 3.76 -9.60
CA ASP A 150 -8.99 3.40 -10.06
C ASP A 150 -7.96 3.89 -9.05
N PRO A 151 -7.07 3.02 -8.52
CA PRO A 151 -5.94 3.45 -7.70
C PRO A 151 -5.18 4.65 -8.28
N ALA A 152 -5.07 4.78 -9.61
CA ALA A 152 -4.40 5.91 -10.23
C ALA A 152 -5.06 7.27 -9.91
N ASP A 153 -6.39 7.30 -9.79
CA ASP A 153 -7.18 8.49 -9.45
C ASP A 153 -7.14 8.83 -7.97
N ASN A 154 -6.75 7.87 -7.13
CA ASN A 154 -6.75 8.00 -5.68
C ASN A 154 -5.35 7.78 -5.07
N ASN A 155 -4.33 8.34 -5.74
CA ASN A 155 -2.95 8.39 -5.25
C ASN A 155 -2.33 7.01 -4.90
N TRP A 156 -2.75 5.96 -5.60
CA TRP A 156 -2.23 4.60 -5.50
C TRP A 156 -2.21 4.09 -4.04
N GLN A 157 -1.07 3.57 -3.59
CA GLN A 157 -0.88 3.05 -2.24
C GLN A 157 -0.73 4.17 -1.19
N ASN A 158 -0.46 5.40 -1.60
CA ASN A 158 -0.25 6.51 -0.66
C ASN A 158 -1.53 6.84 0.11
N GLU A 159 -2.70 6.73 -0.54
CA GLU A 159 -3.97 6.90 0.15
C GLU A 159 -4.17 5.83 1.22
N TRP A 160 -3.91 4.57 0.90
CA TRP A 160 -3.99 3.49 1.88
C TRP A 160 -3.04 3.73 3.06
N ALA A 161 -1.79 4.10 2.79
CA ALA A 161 -0.80 4.40 3.82
C ALA A 161 -1.21 5.60 4.69
N PHE A 162 -1.79 6.63 4.08
CA PHE A 162 -2.31 7.80 4.78
C PHE A 162 -3.47 7.41 5.70
N LEU A 163 -4.47 6.68 5.19
CA LEU A 163 -5.62 6.22 5.98
C LEU A 163 -5.20 5.29 7.13
N GLU A 164 -4.21 4.43 6.91
CA GLU A 164 -3.68 3.54 7.95
C GLU A 164 -2.95 4.33 9.04
N THR A 165 -2.17 5.35 8.66
CA THR A 165 -1.53 6.26 9.63
C THR A 165 -2.58 6.98 10.49
N LEU A 166 -3.67 7.46 9.88
CA LEU A 166 -4.77 8.05 10.64
C LEU A 166 -5.38 7.07 11.65
N ARG A 167 -5.60 5.80 11.26
CA ARG A 167 -6.12 4.77 12.19
C ARG A 167 -5.17 4.50 13.35
N GLN A 168 -3.86 4.47 13.10
CA GLN A 168 -2.85 4.24 14.15
C GLN A 168 -2.82 5.35 15.19
N GLU A 169 -3.12 6.58 14.78
CA GLU A 169 -3.24 7.75 15.66
C GLU A 169 -4.66 7.92 16.26
N ASP A 170 -5.50 6.87 16.20
CA ASP A 170 -6.90 6.88 16.66
C ASP A 170 -7.77 7.96 16.00
N ILE A 171 -7.41 8.39 14.78
CA ILE A 171 -8.18 9.33 13.97
C ILE A 171 -9.17 8.56 13.09
N LEU A 172 -10.39 9.10 12.96
CA LEU A 172 -11.41 8.51 12.11
C LEU A 172 -10.96 8.51 10.64
N ALA A 173 -10.89 7.32 10.05
CA ALA A 173 -10.52 7.10 8.65
C ALA A 173 -11.56 6.22 7.94
N THR A 174 -11.72 6.43 6.63
CA THR A 174 -12.56 5.58 5.78
C THR A 174 -11.99 4.17 5.71
N ARG A 175 -12.87 3.18 5.50
CA ARG A 175 -12.41 1.81 5.18
C ARG A 175 -11.96 1.79 3.74
N TYR A 176 -10.78 1.23 3.49
CA TYR A 176 -10.16 1.19 2.17
C TYR A 176 -9.50 -0.16 1.94
N GLN A 177 -9.70 -0.73 0.75
CA GLN A 177 -9.14 -2.03 0.39
C GLN A 177 -8.96 -2.13 -1.13
N PHE A 178 -7.81 -2.64 -1.56
CA PHE A 178 -7.59 -2.98 -2.97
C PHE A 178 -8.29 -4.29 -3.31
N VAL A 179 -8.96 -4.31 -4.47
CA VAL A 179 -9.64 -5.48 -5.01
C VAL A 179 -9.31 -5.64 -6.49
N ARG A 180 -9.38 -6.87 -6.99
CA ARG A 180 -9.41 -7.13 -8.43
C ARG A 180 -10.87 -7.06 -8.88
N LEU A 181 -11.21 -6.06 -9.67
CA LEU A 181 -12.57 -5.89 -10.19
C LEU A 181 -12.76 -6.70 -11.48
N VAL A 182 -13.87 -7.44 -11.55
CA VAL A 182 -14.31 -8.19 -12.75
C VAL A 182 -15.79 -7.92 -12.97
N PHE A 183 -16.16 -7.69 -14.23
CA PHE A 183 -17.54 -7.59 -14.71
C PHE A 183 -17.88 -8.81 -15.57
#